data_AF-A0A7S2TAL5-F1
#
_entry.id   AF-A0A7S2TAL5-F1
#
_cell.length_a   1.000
_cell.length_b   1.000
_cell.length_c   1.000
_cell.angle_alpha   90.00
_cell.angle_beta   90.00
_cell.angle_gamma   90.00
#
_symmetry.space_group_name_H-M   'P 1'
#
loop_
_entity.id
_entity.type
_entity.pdbx_description
1 polymer ?
#
loop_
_entity_poly.entity_id
_entity_poly.type
_entity_poly.pdbx_seq_one_letter_code
_entity_poly.pdbx_strand_id
1 'polypeptide(L)'
;VTCERFTMNPQSDRDMLENEFIASASSELATLRQENELLKQEVEVLKSMLPFGNVKLKKTLNDHFSMVNHYTVLVKDLEASKEFYENMIGCIPTKRPAEILGKGLWYSIGNAELHLIEYPTITITQSLEDIKCKSDDGH
;
A
#
# COMPACT_ATOMS: atom_id res chain seq x y z
N VAL A 1 -24.03 -36.05 64.61
CA VAL A 1 -23.06 -35.64 63.58
C VAL A 1 -23.82 -34.80 62.57
N THR A 2 -23.80 -33.48 62.71
CA THR A 2 -24.44 -32.57 61.76
C THR A 2 -23.44 -32.24 60.66
N CYS A 3 -23.72 -32.69 59.44
CA CYS A 3 -22.98 -32.29 58.26
C CYS A 3 -23.56 -30.95 57.80
N GLU A 4 -22.93 -29.83 58.18
CA GLU A 4 -23.27 -28.53 57.60
C GLU A 4 -22.81 -28.52 56.14
N ARG A 5 -23.78 -28.51 55.25
CA ARG A 5 -23.57 -28.46 53.80
C ARG A 5 -23.17 -27.03 53.45
N PHE A 6 -21.87 -26.80 53.23
CA PHE A 6 -21.38 -25.55 52.65
C PHE A 6 -22.03 -25.34 51.28
N THR A 7 -23.02 -24.46 51.20
CA THR A 7 -23.56 -23.98 49.92
C THR A 7 -22.74 -22.77 49.49
N MET A 8 -21.80 -22.98 48.57
CA MET A 8 -21.12 -21.86 47.91
C MET A 8 -22.11 -21.15 46.98
N ASN A 9 -22.14 -19.81 47.02
CA ASN A 9 -23.02 -18.98 46.20
C ASN A 9 -22.33 -18.74 44.84
N PRO A 10 -22.82 -19.34 43.73
CA PRO A 10 -22.15 -19.21 42.43
C PRO A 10 -22.19 -17.79 41.84
N GLN A 11 -23.03 -16.91 42.39
CA GLN A 11 -23.08 -15.50 41.98
C GLN A 11 -21.89 -14.72 42.55
N SER A 12 -21.48 -14.98 43.79
CA SER A 12 -20.35 -14.25 44.40
C SER A 12 -19.03 -14.55 43.72
N ASP A 13 -18.82 -15.78 43.24
CA ASP A 13 -17.58 -16.19 42.57
C ASP A 13 -17.48 -15.59 41.17
N ARG A 14 -18.60 -15.46 40.45
CA ARG A 14 -18.66 -14.79 39.15
C ARG A 14 -18.39 -13.29 39.29
N ASP A 15 -19.07 -12.65 40.23
CA ASP A 15 -18.92 -11.21 40.46
C ASP A 15 -17.48 -10.88 40.91
N MET A 16 -16.83 -11.77 41.66
CA MET A 16 -15.42 -11.63 42.05
C MET A 16 -14.47 -11.69 40.84
N LEU A 17 -14.68 -12.65 39.93
CA LEU A 17 -13.85 -12.81 38.72
C LEU A 17 -14.06 -11.66 37.72
N GLU A 18 -15.29 -11.18 37.55
CA GLU A 18 -15.58 -10.01 36.69
C GLU A 18 -14.95 -8.74 37.26
N ASN A 19 -15.01 -8.54 38.59
CA ASN A 19 -14.38 -7.40 39.23
C ASN A 19 -12.85 -7.45 39.13
N GLU A 20 -12.23 -8.62 39.24
CA GLU A 20 -10.79 -8.80 39.06
C GLU A 20 -10.37 -8.54 37.61
N PHE A 21 -11.14 -9.00 36.64
CA PHE A 21 -10.91 -8.73 35.22
C PHE A 21 -11.05 -7.24 34.88
N ILE A 22 -12.09 -6.58 35.39
CA ILE A 22 -12.30 -5.14 35.20
C ILE A 22 -11.19 -4.34 35.87
N ALA A 23 -10.74 -4.75 37.06
CA ALA A 23 -9.62 -4.11 37.75
C ALA A 23 -8.31 -4.27 36.97
N SER A 24 -8.04 -5.45 36.41
CA SER A 24 -6.86 -5.70 35.58
C SER A 24 -6.89 -4.86 34.30
N ALA A 25 -8.01 -4.86 33.56
CA ALA A 25 -8.15 -4.07 32.33
C ALA A 25 -8.09 -2.56 32.60
N SER A 26 -8.65 -2.10 33.72
CA SER A 26 -8.57 -0.69 34.12
C SER A 26 -7.15 -0.29 34.51
N SER A 27 -6.42 -1.19 35.17
CA SER A 27 -5.00 -1.00 35.49
C SER A 27 -4.16 -0.90 34.22
N GLU A 28 -4.36 -1.80 33.25
CA GLU A 28 -3.64 -1.79 31.97
C GLU A 28 -3.97 -0.55 31.12
N LEU A 29 -5.23 -0.11 31.11
CA LEU A 29 -5.59 1.15 30.45
C LEU A 29 -4.98 2.37 31.17
N ALA A 30 -4.84 2.32 32.48
CA ALA A 30 -4.19 3.38 33.23
C ALA A 30 -2.69 3.46 32.91
N THR A 31 -2.00 2.32 32.83
CA THR A 31 -0.58 2.27 32.45
C THR A 31 -0.37 2.77 31.01
N LEU A 32 -1.19 2.30 30.06
CA LEU A 32 -1.11 2.75 28.67
C LEU A 32 -1.40 4.25 28.51
N ARG A 33 -2.33 4.80 29.31
CA ARG A 33 -2.57 6.25 29.33
C ARG A 33 -1.38 7.01 29.88
N GLN A 34 -0.77 6.51 30.95
CA GLN A 34 0.42 7.12 31.53
C GLN A 34 1.61 7.11 30.56
N GLU A 35 1.83 5.99 29.86
CA GLU A 35 2.87 5.87 28.84
C GLU A 35 2.62 6.83 27.66
N ASN A 36 1.38 6.94 27.18
CA ASN A 36 1.04 7.89 26.12
C ASN A 36 1.28 9.34 26.54
N GLU A 37 1.00 9.70 27.78
CA GLU A 37 1.28 11.04 28.28
C GLU A 37 2.79 11.30 28.42
N LEU A 38 3.57 10.31 28.85
CA LEU A 38 5.03 10.43 28.90
C LEU A 38 5.64 10.58 27.50
N LEU A 39 5.16 9.81 26.52
CA LEU A 39 5.57 9.92 25.12
C LEU A 39 5.23 11.29 24.52
N LYS A 40 4.05 11.85 24.84
CA LYS A 40 3.69 13.20 24.41
C LYS A 40 4.63 14.26 24.98
N GLN A 41 5.02 14.12 26.25
CA GLN A 41 5.98 15.01 26.88
C GLN A 41 7.37 14.89 26.22
N GLU A 42 7.83 13.68 25.93
CA GLU A 42 9.11 13.45 25.26
C GLU A 42 9.13 14.05 23.85
N VAL A 43 8.06 13.86 23.08
CA VAL A 43 7.89 14.49 21.76
C VAL A 43 7.96 16.01 21.85
N GLU A 44 7.37 16.61 22.88
CA GLU A 44 7.39 18.06 23.05
C GLU A 44 8.78 18.58 23.43
N VAL A 45 9.51 17.85 24.30
CA VAL A 45 10.91 18.16 24.62
C VAL A 45 11.78 18.05 23.36
N LEU A 46 11.64 17.00 22.56
CA LEU A 46 12.39 16.82 21.32
C LEU A 46 12.10 17.94 20.30
N LYS A 47 10.85 18.39 20.17
CA LYS A 47 10.52 19.56 19.34
C LYS A 47 11.22 20.82 19.81
N SER A 48 11.34 21.01 21.13
CA SER A 48 12.00 22.19 21.71
C SER A 48 13.53 22.18 21.55
N MET A 49 14.14 20.99 21.47
CA MET A 49 15.59 20.81 21.32
C MET A 49 16.08 20.93 19.86
N LEU A 50 15.18 20.84 18.88
CA LEU A 50 15.53 21.00 17.47
C LEU A 50 15.55 22.50 17.12
N PRO A 51 16.68 23.07 16.63
CA PRO A 51 16.85 24.52 16.38
C PRO A 51 16.08 25.04 15.16
N PHE A 52 15.15 24.25 14.62
CA PHE A 52 14.30 24.59 13.49
C PHE A 52 12.86 24.62 14.00
N GLY A 53 12.30 25.83 14.17
CA GLY A 53 10.91 26.00 14.58
C GLY A 53 9.96 25.21 13.68
N ASN A 54 8.98 24.54 14.29
CA ASN A 54 7.92 23.76 13.64
C ASN A 54 8.35 23.01 12.38
N VAL A 55 9.37 22.16 12.48
CA VAL A 55 9.59 21.14 11.45
C VAL A 55 8.45 20.14 11.55
N LYS A 56 7.52 20.17 10.59
CA LYS A 56 6.47 19.15 10.43
C LYS A 56 7.11 17.76 10.53
N LEU A 57 6.82 17.05 11.61
CA LEU A 57 7.33 15.70 11.81
C LEU A 57 6.80 14.79 10.69
N LYS A 58 7.80 14.29 9.97
CA LYS A 58 7.85 13.32 8.88
C LYS A 58 6.71 12.30 8.85
N LYS A 59 6.08 12.23 7.67
CA LYS A 59 5.38 11.10 7.04
C LYS A 59 4.80 10.02 7.96
N THR A 60 3.48 9.97 8.06
CA THR A 60 2.72 8.90 8.71
C THR A 60 2.95 7.54 8.03
N LEU A 61 2.58 6.41 8.65
CA LEU A 61 2.57 5.10 7.97
C LEU A 61 1.79 5.16 6.64
N ASN A 62 0.74 5.98 6.59
CA ASN A 62 -0.04 6.26 5.37
C ASN A 62 0.80 6.91 4.25
N ASP A 63 1.80 7.72 4.61
CA ASP A 63 2.74 8.31 3.66
C ASP A 63 3.84 7.34 3.19
N HIS A 64 3.95 6.16 3.82
CA HIS A 64 4.79 5.05 3.35
C HIS A 64 4.04 4.15 2.35
N PHE A 65 2.71 3.97 2.53
CA PHE A 65 1.86 3.23 1.58
C PHE A 65 1.60 3.99 0.27
N SER A 66 2.00 5.27 0.17
CA SER A 66 1.75 6.14 -0.98
C SER A 66 2.89 6.22 -2.00
N MET A 67 3.82 5.26 -2.03
CA MET A 67 5.05 5.47 -2.81
C MET A 67 5.01 5.05 -4.28
N VAL A 68 3.99 4.31 -4.76
CA VAL A 68 3.85 4.03 -6.20
C VAL A 68 2.39 4.14 -6.64
N ASN A 69 2.13 5.07 -7.55
CA ASN A 69 0.82 5.27 -8.17
C ASN A 69 0.55 4.16 -9.22
N HIS A 70 1.53 3.90 -10.09
CA HIS A 70 1.43 2.85 -11.09
C HIS A 70 2.81 2.35 -11.55
N TYR A 71 2.83 1.16 -12.13
CA TYR A 71 3.95 0.61 -12.89
C TYR A 71 3.54 0.46 -14.36
N THR A 72 4.41 0.88 -15.27
CA THR A 72 4.18 0.73 -16.71
C THR A 72 5.20 -0.23 -17.29
N VAL A 73 4.72 -1.27 -17.97
CA VAL A 73 5.56 -2.28 -18.64
C VAL A 73 5.31 -2.20 -20.14
N LEU A 74 6.39 -2.02 -20.90
CA LEU A 74 6.35 -2.14 -22.35
C LEU A 74 6.37 -3.61 -22.74
N VAL A 75 5.38 -4.04 -23.51
CA VAL A 75 5.24 -5.42 -23.95
C VAL A 75 5.33 -5.50 -25.48
N LYS A 76 5.81 -6.63 -25.99
CA LYS A 76 5.88 -6.90 -27.43
C LYS A 76 4.54 -7.36 -27.99
N ASP A 77 3.85 -8.21 -27.22
CA ASP A 77 2.56 -8.80 -27.58
C ASP A 77 1.61 -8.62 -26.41
N LEU A 78 0.55 -7.85 -26.65
CA LEU A 78 -0.41 -7.51 -25.63
C LEU A 78 -1.34 -8.68 -25.28
N GLU A 79 -1.66 -9.56 -26.23
CA GLU A 79 -2.58 -10.68 -26.02
C GLU A 79 -1.89 -11.78 -25.19
N ALA A 80 -0.65 -12.11 -25.52
CA ALA A 80 0.15 -13.04 -24.72
C ALA A 80 0.35 -12.52 -23.29
N SER A 81 0.54 -11.20 -23.15
CA SER A 81 0.66 -10.58 -21.83
C SER A 81 -0.66 -10.62 -21.06
N LYS A 82 -1.79 -10.38 -21.73
CA LYS A 82 -3.13 -10.49 -21.14
C LYS A 82 -3.37 -11.86 -20.53
N GLU A 83 -3.10 -12.92 -21.30
CA GLU A 83 -3.27 -14.30 -20.84
C GLU A 83 -2.44 -14.57 -19.59
N PHE A 84 -1.18 -14.12 -19.55
CA PHE A 84 -0.32 -14.27 -18.38
C PHE A 84 -0.89 -13.52 -17.16
N TYR A 85 -1.18 -12.22 -17.29
CA TYR A 85 -1.59 -11.42 -16.14
C TYR A 85 -3.01 -11.77 -15.65
N GLU A 86 -3.95 -12.09 -16.54
CA GLU A 86 -5.31 -12.45 -16.15
C GLU A 86 -5.43 -13.91 -15.70
N ASN A 87 -4.86 -14.87 -16.45
CA ASN A 87 -5.09 -16.30 -16.18
C ASN A 87 -4.05 -16.93 -15.25
N MET A 88 -2.79 -16.47 -15.29
CA MET A 88 -1.74 -17.05 -14.44
C MET A 88 -1.60 -16.29 -13.11
N ILE A 89 -1.65 -14.94 -13.17
CA ILE A 89 -1.49 -14.08 -11.99
C ILE A 89 -2.85 -13.73 -11.35
N GLY A 90 -3.94 -13.73 -12.12
CA GLY A 90 -5.28 -13.40 -11.61
C GLY A 90 -5.56 -11.90 -11.51
N CYS A 91 -4.87 -11.07 -12.29
CA CYS A 91 -5.10 -9.63 -12.34
C CYS A 91 -6.49 -9.31 -12.91
N ILE A 92 -7.15 -8.30 -12.33
CA ILE A 92 -8.48 -7.87 -12.77
C ILE A 92 -8.33 -6.66 -13.71
N PRO A 93 -8.81 -6.74 -14.96
CA PRO A 93 -8.71 -5.64 -15.90
C PRO A 93 -9.54 -4.44 -15.46
N THR A 94 -9.02 -3.24 -15.66
CA THR A 94 -9.68 -1.98 -15.35
C THR A 94 -9.96 -1.15 -16.60
N LYS A 95 -10.84 -0.16 -16.46
CA LYS A 95 -11.25 0.68 -17.59
C LYS A 95 -10.12 1.59 -18.01
N ARG A 96 -9.68 1.43 -19.24
CA ARG A 96 -8.70 2.30 -19.89
C ARG A 96 -9.30 3.70 -20.19
N PRO A 97 -8.56 4.80 -19.94
CA PRO A 97 -8.93 6.13 -20.41
C PRO A 97 -8.95 6.21 -21.95
N ALA A 98 -10.01 6.81 -22.52
CA ALA A 98 -10.21 6.89 -23.97
C ALA A 98 -9.18 7.76 -24.70
N GLU A 99 -8.48 8.63 -23.97
CA GLU A 99 -7.56 9.65 -24.51
C GLU A 99 -6.16 9.10 -24.82
N ILE A 100 -5.82 7.90 -24.34
CA ILE A 100 -4.48 7.33 -24.53
C ILE A 100 -4.40 6.70 -25.93
N LEU A 101 -3.46 7.17 -26.75
CA LEU A 101 -3.17 6.61 -28.08
C LEU A 101 -2.27 5.37 -27.94
N GLY A 102 -2.56 4.28 -28.67
CA GLY A 102 -1.77 3.04 -28.67
C GLY A 102 -2.54 1.81 -28.18
N LYS A 103 -1.94 0.62 -28.18
CA LYS A 103 -2.54 -0.59 -27.61
C LYS A 103 -2.00 -0.82 -26.20
N GLY A 104 -2.87 -1.17 -25.25
CA GLY A 104 -2.46 -1.45 -23.89
C GLY A 104 -3.57 -2.03 -23.02
N LEU A 105 -3.21 -2.52 -21.84
CA LEU A 105 -4.07 -3.11 -20.83
C LEU A 105 -3.79 -2.48 -19.46
N TRP A 106 -4.85 -2.30 -18.67
CA TRP A 106 -4.78 -1.67 -17.36
C TRP A 106 -5.30 -2.66 -16.32
N TYR A 107 -4.60 -2.76 -15.20
CA TYR A 107 -4.93 -3.65 -14.10
C TYR A 107 -4.83 -2.91 -12.77
N SER A 108 -5.71 -3.26 -11.83
CA SER A 108 -5.56 -2.85 -10.44
C SER A 108 -4.84 -3.95 -9.65
N ILE A 109 -3.76 -3.58 -8.96
CA ILE A 109 -2.98 -4.49 -8.12
C ILE A 109 -2.84 -3.85 -6.73
N GLY A 110 -3.79 -4.16 -5.85
CA GLY A 110 -3.81 -3.63 -4.48
C GLY A 110 -3.97 -2.11 -4.45
N ASN A 111 -2.91 -1.40 -4.04
CA ASN A 111 -2.87 0.05 -3.92
C ASN A 111 -2.23 0.77 -5.13
N ALA A 112 -1.86 0.04 -6.19
CA ALA A 112 -1.23 0.59 -7.38
C ALA A 112 -1.90 0.06 -8.66
N GLU A 113 -1.66 0.76 -9.77
CA GLU A 113 -2.09 0.29 -11.09
C GLU A 113 -0.92 -0.33 -11.86
N LEU A 114 -1.21 -1.31 -12.71
CA LEU A 114 -0.27 -1.86 -13.68
C LEU A 114 -0.77 -1.56 -15.09
N HIS A 115 0.03 -0.86 -15.88
CA HIS A 115 -0.27 -0.52 -17.27
C HIS A 115 0.67 -1.31 -18.18
N LEU A 116 0.12 -2.12 -19.07
CA LEU A 116 0.86 -2.79 -20.13
C LEU A 116 0.66 -1.99 -21.41
N ILE A 117 1.73 -1.58 -22.07
CA ILE A 117 1.66 -0.82 -23.32
C ILE A 117 2.43 -1.58 -24.38
N GLU A 118 1.78 -1.87 -25.50
CA GLU A 118 2.43 -2.52 -26.64
C GLU A 118 3.32 -1.49 -27.34
N TYR A 119 4.62 -1.78 -27.45
CA TYR A 119 5.53 -0.90 -28.19
C TYR A 119 5.36 -1.12 -29.70
N PRO A 120 5.40 -0.06 -30.54
CA PRO A 120 5.32 -0.24 -31.98
C PRO A 120 6.56 -0.96 -32.49
N THR A 121 6.37 -2.16 -33.04
CA THR A 121 7.44 -2.82 -33.80
C THR A 121 7.69 -2.02 -35.07
N ILE A 122 8.81 -1.32 -35.15
CA ILE A 122 9.28 -0.72 -36.40
C ILE A 122 9.80 -1.85 -37.27
N THR A 123 8.96 -2.37 -38.17
CA THR A 123 9.44 -3.22 -39.26
C THR A 123 10.10 -2.30 -40.27
N ILE A 124 11.43 -2.30 -40.36
CA ILE A 124 12.13 -1.59 -41.43
C ILE A 124 11.92 -2.37 -42.72
N THR A 125 10.88 -2.02 -43.47
CA THR A 125 10.65 -2.45 -44.85
C THR A 125 11.23 -1.44 -45.84
N GLN A 126 12.44 -0.93 -45.57
CA GLN A 126 13.22 -0.28 -46.62
C GLN A 126 14.20 -1.31 -47.15
N SER A 127 14.04 -1.69 -48.42
CA SER A 127 15.12 -2.38 -49.12
C SER A 127 16.36 -1.49 -49.02
N LEU A 128 17.53 -2.08 -48.76
CA LEU A 128 18.80 -1.35 -48.64
C LEU A 128 19.23 -0.66 -49.96
N GLU A 129 18.40 -0.72 -51.00
CA GLU A 129 18.72 -0.28 -52.36
C GLU A 129 18.42 1.22 -52.61
N ASP A 130 17.62 1.87 -51.75
CA ASP A 130 17.16 3.25 -51.98
C ASP A 130 17.97 4.34 -51.26
N ILE A 131 19.03 4.00 -50.51
CA ILE A 131 19.97 5.01 -49.98
C ILE A 131 21.00 5.36 -51.08
N LYS A 132 20.54 5.92 -52.19
CA LYS A 132 21.42 6.56 -53.17
C LYS A 132 21.49 8.05 -52.87
N CYS A 133 22.51 8.44 -52.10
CA CYS A 133 22.91 9.84 -51.98
C CYS A 133 23.33 10.33 -53.37
N LYS A 134 22.49 11.11 -54.04
CA LYS A 134 22.95 11.96 -55.14
C LYS A 134 23.26 13.34 -54.54
N SER A 135 24.55 13.60 -54.46
CA SER A 135 25.13 14.92 -54.26
C SER A 135 24.57 15.90 -55.27
N ASP A 136 24.33 17.10 -54.76
CA ASP A 136 23.90 18.31 -55.43
C ASP A 136 25.08 18.96 -56.17
N ASP A 137 24.88 19.36 -57.42
CA ASP A 137 25.66 20.42 -58.08
C ASP A 137 24.98 20.85 -59.39
N GLY A 138 24.43 22.06 -59.34
CA GLY A 138 23.50 22.60 -60.33
C GLY A 138 24.09 23.08 -61.64
N HIS A 139 23.21 23.62 -62.48
CA HIS A 139 23.35 24.78 -63.37
C HIS A 139 21.95 25.25 -63.80
#